data_AF-A0AAE0HJY4-F1
#
_entry.id   AF-A0AAE0HJY4-F1
#
_cell.length_a   1.000
_cell.length_b   1.000
_cell.length_c   1.000
_cell.angle_alpha   90.00
_cell.angle_beta   90.00
_cell.angle_gamma   90.00
#
_symmetry.space_group_name_H-M   'P 1'
#
loop_
_entity.id
_entity.type
_entity.pdbx_description
1 polymer ?
#
loop_
_entity_poly.entity_id
_entity_poly.type
_entity_poly.pdbx_seq_one_letter_code
_entity_poly.pdbx_strand_id
1 'polypeptide(L)'
;MEPVPILIVGVDIGMSTSGISCCLLQPGATNPCQPTSIRLHGNTHELEPTELGVKSQTYGSDIGANETRLTLLKLSMTDPKDCPWVLKDLESHDRGMIQRELNRIMTLYPETDAITEYINRLWVDGSQGVRKYLSTFNDLQPSGVEARFVFGVPAIWKQQTIREMRKAIGKSGILAFGRRQPAALDFVQEPEAAAMAVIPGVAQGRGLDVGNTILILDCGGGTVDTVVYEISSLKPVAVNEWVSPEGRFLGAIFMKSAFSSFVRGKVENQMGGDYQSVNQTALDSEIEVAWTAVEEGTIEDLTEEGVFGILSVQRTDGTYAQSVTLQKHDTHKALQTFAGRIVDFAEKQVLAADDQVTLIIVVGGFGRNAVVQDELKRRFGHELLFFTEDAG
;
A
#
# COMPACT_ATOMS: atom_id res chain seq x y z
N MET A 1 27.99 -25.10 -20.32
CA MET A 1 26.54 -25.09 -20.04
C MET A 1 25.94 -24.03 -20.95
N GLU A 2 24.87 -24.34 -21.67
CA GLU A 2 24.13 -23.32 -22.40
C GLU A 2 23.60 -22.28 -21.40
N PRO A 3 23.66 -20.98 -21.73
CA PRO A 3 23.15 -19.94 -20.85
C PRO A 3 21.64 -20.11 -20.69
N VAL A 4 21.18 -20.04 -19.44
CA VAL A 4 19.79 -20.29 -19.05
C VAL A 4 19.07 -18.94 -18.93
N PRO A 5 17.79 -18.82 -19.37
CA PRO A 5 17.01 -17.61 -19.15
C PRO A 5 16.86 -17.29 -17.66
N ILE A 6 16.86 -16.00 -17.32
CA ILE A 6 16.64 -15.52 -15.95
C ILE A 6 15.20 -15.03 -15.85
N LEU A 7 14.43 -15.62 -14.95
CA LEU A 7 13.11 -15.11 -14.58
C LEU A 7 13.28 -14.16 -13.39
N ILE A 8 12.92 -12.89 -13.59
CA ILE A 8 12.83 -11.92 -12.50
C ILE A 8 11.37 -11.89 -12.05
N VAL A 9 11.14 -12.09 -10.76
CA VAL A 9 9.81 -12.03 -10.13
C VAL A 9 9.83 -10.86 -9.13
N GLY A 10 9.09 -9.80 -9.45
CA GLY A 10 8.83 -8.70 -8.53
C GLY A 10 7.71 -9.09 -7.59
N VAL A 11 7.91 -8.88 -6.28
CA VAL A 11 6.87 -9.12 -5.27
C VAL A 11 6.75 -7.87 -4.41
N ASP A 12 5.60 -7.23 -4.47
CA ASP A 12 5.25 -6.14 -3.56
C ASP A 12 4.30 -6.70 -2.50
N ILE A 13 4.74 -6.68 -1.24
CA ILE A 13 3.89 -7.01 -0.10
C ILE A 13 3.61 -5.68 0.59
N GLY A 14 2.51 -5.02 0.25
CA GLY A 14 2.15 -3.72 0.83
C GLY A 14 1.58 -3.85 2.24
N MET A 15 1.21 -2.71 2.82
CA MET A 15 0.47 -2.68 4.09
C MET A 15 -1.01 -3.09 3.93
N SER A 16 -1.57 -2.85 2.74
CA SER A 16 -3.00 -3.05 2.44
C SER A 16 -3.23 -3.98 1.26
N THR A 17 -2.37 -3.94 0.25
CA THR A 17 -2.47 -4.78 -0.95
C THR A 17 -1.10 -5.32 -1.32
N SER A 18 -1.07 -6.49 -1.96
CA SER A 18 0.14 -7.13 -2.46
C SER A 18 -0.03 -7.51 -3.92
N GLY A 19 1.07 -7.55 -4.67
CA GLY A 19 1.08 -7.90 -6.09
C GLY A 19 2.32 -8.70 -6.47
N ILE A 20 2.22 -9.45 -7.56
CA ILE A 20 3.34 -10.18 -8.16
C ILE A 20 3.44 -9.75 -9.63
N SER A 21 4.65 -9.48 -10.10
CA SER A 21 4.95 -9.28 -11.51
C SER A 21 6.15 -10.11 -11.92
N CYS A 22 6.32 -10.36 -13.22
CA CYS A 22 7.53 -11.01 -13.69
C CYS A 22 7.95 -10.55 -15.07
N CYS A 23 9.25 -10.68 -15.36
CA CYS A 23 9.79 -10.55 -16.71
C CYS A 23 10.83 -11.64 -16.96
N LEU A 24 10.95 -12.08 -18.21
CA LEU A 24 11.94 -13.06 -18.63
C LEU A 24 13.09 -12.37 -19.36
N LEU A 25 14.31 -12.60 -18.91
CA LEU A 25 15.53 -12.14 -19.57
C LEU A 25 16.16 -13.33 -20.31
N GLN A 26 16.11 -13.28 -21.64
CA GLN A 26 16.72 -14.29 -22.49
C GLN A 26 18.25 -14.18 -22.48
N PRO A 27 18.97 -15.30 -22.62
CA PRO A 27 20.42 -15.29 -22.78
C PRO A 27 20.90 -14.32 -23.86
N GLY A 28 21.79 -13.40 -23.48
CA GLY A 28 22.36 -12.41 -24.41
C GLY A 28 21.43 -11.24 -24.77
N ALA A 29 20.20 -11.19 -24.22
CA ALA A 29 19.36 -10.01 -24.34
C ALA A 29 19.93 -8.85 -23.51
N THR A 30 19.98 -7.66 -24.10
CA THR A 30 20.38 -6.42 -23.42
C THR A 30 19.22 -5.73 -22.73
N ASN A 31 17.98 -6.04 -23.12
CA ASN A 31 16.76 -5.53 -22.51
C ASN A 31 15.84 -6.69 -22.11
N PRO A 32 15.30 -6.70 -20.88
CA PRO A 32 14.25 -7.65 -20.51
C PRO A 32 12.96 -7.40 -21.30
N CYS A 33 12.10 -8.42 -21.39
CA CYS A 33 10.70 -8.19 -21.75
C CYS A 33 10.05 -7.20 -20.79
N GLN A 34 9.02 -6.47 -21.26
CA GLN A 34 8.22 -5.64 -20.36
C GLN A 34 7.71 -6.49 -19.19
N PRO A 35 7.84 -6.03 -17.93
CA PRO A 35 7.23 -6.70 -16.79
C PRO A 35 5.75 -6.93 -17.04
N THR A 36 5.25 -8.09 -16.62
CA THR A 36 3.83 -8.45 -16.72
C THR A 36 3.32 -8.73 -15.31
N SER A 37 2.22 -8.09 -14.95
CA SER A 37 1.50 -8.36 -13.70
C SER A 37 0.91 -9.77 -13.73
N ILE A 38 1.09 -10.50 -12.64
CA ILE A 38 0.58 -11.86 -12.47
C ILE A 38 -0.81 -11.77 -11.87
N ARG A 39 -1.78 -12.36 -12.56
CA ARG A 39 -3.13 -12.47 -12.05
C ARG A 39 -3.28 -13.64 -11.08
N LEU A 40 -3.91 -13.36 -9.95
CA LEU A 40 -4.22 -14.24 -8.83
C LEU A 40 -5.67 -14.74 -8.93
N HIS A 41 -6.04 -15.70 -8.08
CA HIS A 41 -7.36 -16.33 -7.91
C HIS A 41 -7.97 -16.82 -9.24
N GLY A 42 -7.18 -17.49 -10.08
CA GLY A 42 -7.67 -18.00 -11.36
C GLY A 42 -7.73 -16.95 -12.48
N ASN A 43 -6.92 -15.90 -12.39
CA ASN A 43 -6.79 -14.76 -13.31
C ASN A 43 -7.81 -13.62 -13.11
N THR A 44 -8.31 -13.42 -11.89
CA THR A 44 -9.33 -12.39 -11.60
C THR A 44 -8.72 -11.08 -11.10
N HIS A 45 -7.64 -11.12 -10.31
CA HIS A 45 -7.09 -9.95 -9.63
C HIS A 45 -5.59 -9.81 -9.86
N GLU A 46 -5.09 -8.60 -10.10
CA GLU A 46 -3.64 -8.31 -10.19
C GLU A 46 -3.05 -7.88 -8.83
N LEU A 47 -3.92 -7.48 -7.91
CA LEU A 47 -3.60 -7.10 -6.54
C LEU A 47 -4.54 -7.84 -5.58
N GLU A 48 -4.01 -8.30 -4.45
CA GLU A 48 -4.78 -8.93 -3.39
C GLU A 48 -4.64 -8.17 -2.08
N PRO A 49 -5.70 -8.05 -1.25
CA PRO A 49 -5.56 -7.50 0.09
C PRO A 49 -4.47 -8.22 0.90
N THR A 50 -3.67 -7.46 1.64
CA THR A 50 -2.64 -7.99 2.55
C THR A 50 -3.28 -8.45 3.86
N GLU A 51 -4.16 -9.44 3.73
CA GLU A 51 -4.97 -9.98 4.81
C GLU A 51 -4.79 -11.49 4.94
N LEU A 52 -4.80 -11.98 6.17
CA LEU A 52 -4.68 -13.40 6.49
C LEU A 52 -5.92 -13.91 7.24
N GLY A 53 -6.54 -14.95 6.70
CA GLY A 53 -7.63 -15.68 7.35
C GLY A 53 -7.08 -16.68 8.37
N VAL A 54 -7.60 -16.63 9.60
CA VAL A 54 -7.09 -17.42 10.72
C VAL A 54 -7.56 -18.88 10.68
N LYS A 55 -8.75 -19.17 10.13
CA LYS A 55 -9.41 -20.49 10.31
C LYS A 55 -9.35 -21.36 9.07
N SER A 56 -9.47 -20.77 7.88
CA SER A 56 -9.75 -21.51 6.64
C SER A 56 -8.53 -21.61 5.72
N GLN A 57 -7.35 -21.25 6.19
CA GLN A 57 -6.15 -21.07 5.37
C GLN A 57 -6.34 -20.11 4.18
N THR A 58 -7.27 -19.16 4.28
CA THR A 58 -7.59 -18.16 3.25
C THR A 58 -6.69 -16.93 3.37
N TYR A 59 -6.57 -16.17 2.30
CA TYR A 59 -5.86 -14.89 2.28
C TYR A 59 -6.58 -13.93 1.33
N GLY A 60 -6.36 -12.63 1.49
CA GLY A 60 -6.92 -11.62 0.58
C GLY A 60 -8.44 -11.74 0.40
N SER A 61 -8.87 -11.71 -0.86
CA SER A 61 -10.27 -11.74 -1.26
C SER A 61 -11.00 -13.06 -0.95
N ASP A 62 -10.27 -14.16 -0.75
CA ASP A 62 -10.85 -15.48 -0.42
C ASP A 62 -11.36 -15.57 1.03
N ILE A 63 -11.00 -14.63 1.89
CA ILE A 63 -11.43 -14.66 3.28
C ILE A 63 -12.95 -14.42 3.34
N GLY A 64 -13.69 -15.28 4.04
CA GLY A 64 -15.14 -15.14 4.17
C GLY A 64 -15.56 -13.95 5.05
N ALA A 65 -16.79 -13.46 4.89
CA ALA A 65 -17.34 -12.35 5.69
C ALA A 65 -17.35 -12.64 7.21
N ASN A 66 -17.54 -13.91 7.59
CA ASN A 66 -17.58 -14.35 8.99
C ASN A 66 -16.23 -14.87 9.51
N GLU A 67 -15.19 -14.85 8.67
CA GLU A 67 -13.86 -15.30 9.07
C GLU A 67 -13.07 -14.18 9.74
N THR A 68 -12.32 -14.54 10.78
CA THR A 68 -11.41 -13.61 11.45
C THR A 68 -10.26 -13.27 10.51
N ARG A 69 -10.17 -11.99 10.15
CA ARG A 69 -9.10 -11.39 9.34
C ARG A 69 -8.00 -10.81 10.22
N LEU A 70 -6.76 -11.01 9.82
CA LEU A 70 -5.60 -10.28 10.30
C LEU A 70 -5.09 -9.34 9.21
N THR A 71 -4.86 -8.09 9.59
CA THR A 71 -4.41 -6.97 8.75
C THR A 71 -3.07 -6.44 9.30
N LEU A 72 -2.47 -5.44 8.65
CA LEU A 72 -1.21 -4.81 9.12
C LEU A 72 -0.05 -5.82 9.29
N LEU A 73 -0.08 -6.93 8.55
CA LEU A 73 0.90 -8.02 8.66
C LEU A 73 2.33 -7.53 8.45
N LYS A 74 2.53 -6.62 7.50
CA LYS A 74 3.84 -6.03 7.22
C LYS A 74 4.38 -5.22 8.41
N LEU A 75 3.51 -4.61 9.22
CA LEU A 75 3.91 -3.85 10.41
C LEU A 75 4.31 -4.75 11.58
N SER A 76 3.84 -6.01 11.65
CA SER A 76 4.29 -6.95 12.68
C SER A 76 5.77 -7.32 12.57
N MET A 77 6.40 -7.00 11.43
CA MET A 77 7.85 -7.13 11.22
C MET A 77 8.67 -6.05 11.92
N THR A 78 8.03 -4.97 12.34
CA THR A 78 8.71 -3.83 12.97
C THR A 78 8.66 -3.96 14.49
N ASP A 79 9.81 -3.84 15.16
CA ASP A 79 9.82 -3.64 16.61
C ASP A 79 9.45 -2.16 16.87
N PRO A 80 8.41 -1.87 17.68
CA PRO A 80 8.08 -0.51 18.09
C PRO A 80 9.27 0.27 18.67
N LYS A 81 10.23 -0.42 19.31
CA LYS A 81 11.47 0.17 19.84
C LYS A 81 12.47 0.51 18.74
N ASP A 82 12.47 -0.25 17.66
CA ASP A 82 13.34 0.02 16.50
C ASP A 82 12.77 1.13 15.63
N CYS A 83 11.47 1.42 15.75
CA CYS A 83 10.81 2.45 14.98
C CYS A 83 10.00 3.41 15.88
N PRO A 84 10.63 4.11 16.84
CA PRO A 84 9.91 4.96 17.79
C PRO A 84 9.16 6.13 17.12
N TRP A 85 9.54 6.52 15.89
CA TRP A 85 8.77 7.45 15.06
C TRP A 85 7.43 6.89 14.58
N VAL A 86 7.29 5.55 14.45
CA VAL A 86 6.03 4.89 14.03
C VAL A 86 4.89 5.29 14.94
N LEU A 87 5.17 5.50 16.22
CA LEU A 87 4.16 5.82 17.22
C LEU A 87 4.12 7.30 17.60
N LYS A 88 5.14 8.09 17.25
CA LYS A 88 5.31 9.45 17.77
C LYS A 88 4.32 10.45 17.16
N ASP A 89 4.02 10.30 15.88
CA ASP A 89 3.15 11.21 15.12
C ASP A 89 1.74 10.63 14.89
N LEU A 90 1.46 9.46 15.48
CA LEU A 90 0.14 8.83 15.42
C LEU A 90 -0.81 9.39 16.47
N GLU A 91 -2.06 9.54 16.09
CA GLU A 91 -3.13 9.86 17.02
C GLU A 91 -3.36 8.69 17.98
N SER A 92 -3.97 8.96 19.14
CA SER A 92 -4.17 7.93 20.17
C SER A 92 -5.04 6.78 19.69
N HIS A 93 -6.00 7.04 18.80
CA HIS A 93 -6.88 6.03 18.23
C HIS A 93 -6.11 5.10 17.28
N ASP A 94 -5.23 5.64 16.43
CA ASP A 94 -4.37 4.87 15.52
C ASP A 94 -3.43 3.93 16.27
N ARG A 95 -2.78 4.44 17.33
CA ARG A 95 -1.93 3.62 18.20
C ARG A 95 -2.70 2.47 18.82
N GLY A 96 -3.94 2.73 19.27
CA GLY A 96 -4.83 1.71 19.80
C GLY A 96 -5.21 0.65 18.77
N MET A 97 -5.55 1.05 17.55
CA MET A 97 -5.85 0.15 16.43
C MET A 97 -4.67 -0.75 16.11
N ILE A 98 -3.49 -0.17 15.89
CA ILE A 98 -2.26 -0.92 15.59
C ILE A 98 -1.93 -1.89 16.71
N GLN A 99 -1.90 -1.43 17.97
CA GLN A 99 -1.52 -2.29 19.09
C GLN A 99 -2.47 -3.48 19.26
N ARG A 100 -3.78 -3.27 19.06
CA ARG A 100 -4.77 -4.35 19.09
C ARG A 100 -4.47 -5.38 18.00
N GLU A 101 -4.19 -4.93 16.79
CA GLU A 101 -3.92 -5.85 15.68
C GLU A 101 -2.63 -6.62 15.84
N LEU A 102 -1.54 -5.94 16.24
CA LEU A 102 -0.27 -6.59 16.53
C LEU A 102 -0.40 -7.62 17.66
N ASN A 103 -1.16 -7.32 18.72
CA ASN A 103 -1.43 -8.28 19.79
C ASN A 103 -2.21 -9.50 19.28
N ARG A 104 -3.19 -9.31 18.38
CA ARG A 104 -3.94 -10.41 17.75
C ARG A 104 -3.01 -11.29 16.93
N ILE A 105 -2.14 -10.70 16.10
CA ILE A 105 -1.14 -11.43 15.30
C ILE A 105 -0.23 -12.24 16.23
N MET A 106 0.38 -11.62 17.24
CA MET A 106 1.28 -12.29 18.18
C MET A 106 0.60 -13.45 18.93
N THR A 107 -0.69 -13.31 19.25
CA THR A 107 -1.45 -14.35 19.96
C THR A 107 -1.78 -15.53 19.06
N LEU A 108 -2.14 -15.28 17.81
CA LEU A 108 -2.62 -16.31 16.86
C LEU A 108 -1.49 -16.97 16.09
N TYR A 109 -0.37 -16.27 15.91
CA TYR A 109 0.80 -16.69 15.15
C TYR A 109 2.09 -16.54 15.99
N PRO A 110 2.22 -17.23 17.14
CA PRO A 110 3.39 -17.10 18.02
C PRO A 110 4.64 -17.84 17.52
N GLU A 111 4.47 -18.91 16.74
CA GLU A 111 5.56 -19.80 16.29
C GLU A 111 5.98 -19.58 14.82
N THR A 112 5.04 -19.19 13.97
CA THR A 112 5.25 -18.82 12.57
C THR A 112 4.88 -17.36 12.41
N ASP A 113 5.75 -16.57 11.81
CA ASP A 113 5.44 -15.18 11.51
C ASP A 113 4.25 -15.10 10.55
N ALA A 114 3.19 -14.36 10.90
CA ALA A 114 1.98 -14.26 10.07
C ALA A 114 2.29 -13.78 8.64
N ILE A 115 3.36 -12.99 8.46
CA ILE A 115 3.80 -12.61 7.11
C ILE A 115 4.34 -13.81 6.32
N THR A 116 5.00 -14.77 6.98
CA THR A 116 5.52 -15.99 6.33
C THR A 116 4.37 -16.80 5.75
N GLU A 117 3.31 -16.95 6.54
CA GLU A 117 2.11 -17.66 6.13
C GLU A 117 1.39 -16.92 4.99
N TYR A 118 1.28 -15.60 5.08
CA TYR A 118 0.72 -14.79 3.99
C TYR A 118 1.51 -14.93 2.69
N ILE A 119 2.85 -14.79 2.73
CA ILE A 119 3.71 -14.95 1.54
C ILE A 119 3.57 -16.37 0.97
N ASN A 120 3.47 -17.39 1.82
CA ASN A 120 3.26 -18.76 1.36
C ASN A 120 1.96 -18.89 0.56
N ARG A 121 0.82 -18.41 1.11
CA ARG A 121 -0.50 -18.50 0.47
C ARG A 121 -0.57 -17.71 -0.82
N LEU A 122 -0.10 -16.46 -0.79
CA LEU A 122 0.04 -15.61 -1.98
C LEU A 122 0.86 -16.32 -3.07
N TRP A 123 1.96 -16.97 -2.69
CA TRP A 123 2.82 -17.66 -3.64
C TRP A 123 2.24 -18.96 -4.20
N VAL A 124 1.45 -19.71 -3.42
CA VAL A 124 0.77 -20.90 -3.93
C VAL A 124 -0.08 -20.56 -5.15
N ASP A 125 -0.79 -19.45 -5.10
CA ASP A 125 -1.58 -18.92 -6.21
C ASP A 125 -0.68 -18.24 -7.28
N GLY A 126 0.14 -17.29 -6.87
CA GLY A 126 1.05 -16.55 -7.77
C GLY A 126 1.96 -17.45 -8.59
N SER A 127 2.45 -18.56 -8.04
CA SER A 127 3.28 -19.51 -8.77
C SER A 127 2.54 -20.21 -9.93
N GLN A 128 1.22 -20.35 -9.86
CA GLN A 128 0.41 -20.87 -10.97
C GLN A 128 0.36 -19.84 -12.11
N GLY A 129 0.15 -18.57 -11.78
CA GLY A 129 0.22 -17.47 -12.74
C GLY A 129 1.59 -17.33 -13.39
N VAL A 130 2.67 -17.44 -12.60
CA VAL A 130 4.05 -17.42 -13.12
C VAL A 130 4.33 -18.62 -14.04
N ARG A 131 3.83 -19.83 -13.72
CA ARG A 131 3.95 -21.01 -14.60
C ARG A 131 3.24 -20.79 -15.93
N LYS A 132 2.05 -20.20 -15.89
CA LYS A 132 1.29 -19.85 -17.09
C LYS A 132 2.06 -18.82 -17.93
N TYR A 133 2.61 -17.78 -17.31
CA TYR A 133 3.48 -16.82 -17.99
C TYR A 133 4.69 -17.50 -18.66
N LEU A 134 5.41 -18.37 -17.96
CA LEU A 134 6.54 -19.09 -18.55
C LEU A 134 6.14 -19.97 -19.74
N SER A 135 4.97 -20.61 -19.70
CA SER A 135 4.49 -21.46 -20.79
C SER A 135 4.30 -20.71 -22.11
N THR A 136 4.13 -19.38 -22.08
CA THR A 136 4.04 -18.57 -23.30
C THR A 136 5.38 -18.47 -24.05
N PHE A 137 6.48 -18.88 -23.44
CA PHE A 137 7.82 -18.87 -24.02
C PHE A 137 8.26 -20.29 -24.40
N ASN A 138 7.68 -20.85 -25.46
CA ASN A 138 7.97 -22.22 -25.93
C ASN A 138 7.79 -23.29 -24.81
N ASP A 139 6.69 -23.22 -24.07
CA ASP A 139 6.35 -24.17 -23.00
C ASP A 139 7.42 -24.29 -21.90
N LEU A 140 8.16 -23.20 -21.64
CA LEU A 140 9.24 -23.17 -20.65
C LEU A 140 8.72 -23.54 -19.26
N GLN A 141 9.38 -24.52 -18.65
CA GLN A 141 9.07 -24.98 -17.30
C GLN A 141 9.97 -24.27 -16.27
N PRO A 142 9.58 -24.20 -14.99
CA PRO A 142 10.42 -23.55 -13.98
C PRO A 142 11.82 -24.15 -13.83
N SER A 143 12.00 -25.45 -14.09
CA SER A 143 13.33 -26.08 -14.09
C SER A 143 14.25 -25.58 -15.23
N GLY A 144 13.69 -24.88 -16.21
CA GLY A 144 14.37 -24.27 -17.34
C GLY A 144 14.79 -22.80 -17.13
N VAL A 145 14.54 -22.20 -15.96
CA VAL A 145 14.94 -20.81 -15.65
C VAL A 145 15.73 -20.71 -14.36
N GLU A 146 16.61 -19.71 -14.29
CA GLU A 146 17.12 -19.22 -13.00
C GLU A 146 16.17 -18.15 -12.47
N ALA A 147 15.54 -18.41 -11.32
CA ALA A 147 14.61 -17.46 -10.70
C ALA A 147 15.35 -16.49 -9.78
N ARG A 148 14.98 -15.21 -9.89
CA ARG A 148 15.43 -14.12 -9.02
C ARG A 148 14.20 -13.35 -8.52
N PHE A 149 14.00 -13.36 -7.21
CA PHE A 149 12.96 -12.61 -6.54
C PHE A 149 13.49 -11.25 -6.11
N VAL A 150 12.71 -10.21 -6.37
CA VAL A 150 12.97 -8.84 -5.94
C VAL A 150 11.77 -8.37 -5.13
N PHE A 151 11.97 -8.12 -3.84
CA PHE A 151 10.91 -7.65 -2.94
C PHE A 151 10.99 -6.14 -2.72
N GLY A 152 9.86 -5.45 -2.85
CA GLY A 152 9.71 -4.06 -2.40
C GLY A 152 9.74 -3.96 -0.88
N VAL A 153 10.49 -3.00 -0.34
CA VAL A 153 10.46 -2.65 1.09
C VAL A 153 10.35 -1.13 1.28
N PRO A 154 9.69 -0.66 2.35
CA PRO A 154 9.60 0.77 2.62
C PRO A 154 10.99 1.38 2.84
N ALA A 155 11.19 2.61 2.37
CA ALA A 155 12.50 3.27 2.48
C ALA A 155 12.94 3.48 3.93
N ILE A 156 11.99 3.61 4.86
CA ILE A 156 12.23 3.79 6.29
C ILE A 156 12.66 2.51 7.03
N TRP A 157 12.62 1.35 6.38
CA TRP A 157 12.94 0.08 7.04
C TRP A 157 14.43 -0.02 7.35
N LYS A 158 14.72 -0.31 8.64
CA LYS A 158 16.07 -0.61 9.08
C LYS A 158 16.51 -1.98 8.57
N GLN A 159 17.83 -2.15 8.48
CA GLN A 159 18.46 -3.42 8.10
C GLN A 159 17.98 -4.62 8.94
N GLN A 160 17.59 -4.40 10.20
CA GLN A 160 17.03 -5.46 11.05
C GLN A 160 15.67 -5.95 10.54
N THR A 161 14.75 -5.05 10.18
CA THR A 161 13.44 -5.41 9.61
C THR A 161 13.59 -6.13 8.26
N ILE A 162 14.52 -5.68 7.42
CA ILE A 162 14.84 -6.36 6.15
C ILE A 162 15.38 -7.77 6.40
N ARG A 163 16.19 -7.98 7.45
CA ARG A 163 16.65 -9.32 7.86
C ARG A 163 15.50 -10.23 8.31
N GLU A 164 14.56 -9.70 9.08
CA GLU A 164 13.38 -10.49 9.49
C GLU A 164 12.50 -10.84 8.28
N MET A 165 12.26 -9.90 7.36
CA MET A 165 11.58 -10.17 6.09
C MET A 165 12.31 -11.25 5.26
N ARG A 166 13.65 -11.17 5.16
CA ARG A 166 14.44 -12.21 4.49
C ARG A 166 14.26 -13.59 5.11
N LYS A 167 14.17 -13.69 6.44
CA LYS A 167 13.89 -14.97 7.12
C LYS A 167 12.48 -15.47 6.82
N ALA A 168 11.48 -14.59 6.86
CA ALA A 168 10.10 -14.93 6.55
C ALA A 168 9.96 -15.45 5.11
N ILE A 169 10.53 -14.75 4.14
CA ILE A 169 10.58 -15.18 2.73
C ILE A 169 11.24 -16.56 2.61
N GLY A 170 12.38 -16.78 3.28
CA GLY A 170 13.06 -18.07 3.28
C GLY A 170 12.21 -19.22 3.82
N LYS A 171 11.39 -18.97 4.84
CA LYS A 171 10.48 -19.96 5.45
C LYS A 171 9.21 -20.19 4.64
N SER A 172 8.77 -19.22 3.85
CA SER A 172 7.51 -19.29 3.08
C SER A 172 7.56 -20.33 1.93
N GLY A 173 8.73 -20.81 1.55
CA GLY A 173 8.91 -21.75 0.45
C GLY A 173 8.94 -21.12 -0.95
N ILE A 174 8.72 -19.80 -1.09
CA ILE A 174 8.74 -19.10 -2.39
C ILE A 174 10.06 -19.29 -3.16
N LEU A 175 11.19 -19.34 -2.44
CA LEU A 175 12.51 -19.50 -3.02
C LEU A 175 12.81 -20.93 -3.52
N ALA A 176 11.88 -21.87 -3.41
CA ALA A 176 12.01 -23.20 -4.04
C ALA A 176 11.68 -23.19 -5.54
N PHE A 177 11.24 -22.05 -6.09
CA PHE A 177 10.90 -21.91 -7.51
C PHE A 177 12.14 -21.74 -8.39
N GLY A 178 12.03 -22.20 -9.64
CA GLY A 178 13.14 -22.16 -10.60
C GLY A 178 14.07 -23.37 -10.48
N ARG A 179 15.14 -23.36 -11.27
CA ARG A 179 16.15 -24.43 -11.29
C ARG A 179 17.07 -24.40 -10.06
N ARG A 180 17.39 -23.21 -9.54
CA ARG A 180 18.28 -23.02 -8.40
C ARG A 180 17.46 -22.92 -7.11
N GLN A 181 17.82 -23.71 -6.10
CA GLN A 181 17.14 -23.73 -4.81
C GLN A 181 18.16 -23.54 -3.68
N PRO A 182 18.04 -22.48 -2.84
CA PRO A 182 17.06 -21.41 -2.94
C PRO A 182 17.33 -20.49 -4.15
N ALA A 183 16.28 -19.92 -4.74
CA ALA A 183 16.33 -18.87 -5.75
C ALA A 183 17.08 -17.61 -5.26
N ALA A 184 17.45 -16.71 -6.17
CA ALA A 184 18.09 -15.45 -5.77
C ALA A 184 17.05 -14.53 -5.12
N LEU A 185 17.47 -13.75 -4.12
CA LEU A 185 16.59 -12.85 -3.38
C LEU A 185 17.29 -11.52 -3.12
N ASP A 186 16.72 -10.47 -3.69
CA ASP A 186 17.11 -9.07 -3.50
C ASP A 186 15.94 -8.24 -3.00
N PHE A 187 16.27 -7.04 -2.53
CA PHE A 187 15.30 -6.04 -2.09
C PHE A 187 15.54 -4.75 -2.83
N VAL A 188 14.48 -4.00 -3.08
CA VAL A 188 14.49 -2.65 -3.64
C VAL A 188 13.64 -1.76 -2.74
N GLN A 189 13.99 -0.48 -2.61
CA GLN A 189 13.11 0.45 -1.92
C GLN A 189 11.86 0.68 -2.78
N GLU A 190 10.67 0.64 -2.17
CA GLU A 190 9.40 0.93 -2.84
C GLU A 190 9.42 2.21 -3.69
N PRO A 191 9.86 3.37 -3.16
CA PRO A 191 9.89 4.58 -3.96
C PRO A 191 10.95 4.55 -5.08
N GLU A 192 12.02 3.75 -4.96
CA GLU A 192 12.99 3.51 -6.03
C GLU A 192 12.37 2.65 -7.14
N ALA A 193 11.66 1.58 -6.78
CA ALA A 193 10.94 0.74 -7.72
C ALA A 193 9.88 1.55 -8.49
N ALA A 194 9.14 2.41 -7.79
CA ALA A 194 8.20 3.33 -8.40
C ALA A 194 8.88 4.32 -9.36
N ALA A 195 10.01 4.92 -8.96
CA ALA A 195 10.77 5.80 -9.84
C ALA A 195 11.18 5.10 -11.15
N MET A 196 11.74 3.88 -11.03
CA MET A 196 12.17 3.09 -12.20
C MET A 196 11.01 2.70 -13.12
N ALA A 197 9.82 2.46 -12.57
CA ALA A 197 8.63 2.14 -13.35
C ALA A 197 8.09 3.37 -14.12
N VAL A 198 8.14 4.55 -13.51
CA VAL A 198 7.43 5.74 -14.03
C VAL A 198 8.32 6.62 -14.92
N ILE A 199 9.58 6.84 -14.56
CA ILE A 199 10.49 7.76 -15.28
C ILE A 199 10.55 7.49 -16.80
N PRO A 200 10.67 6.24 -17.29
CA PRO A 200 10.77 5.98 -18.73
C PRO A 200 9.59 6.54 -19.55
N GLY A 201 8.36 6.43 -19.02
CA GLY A 201 7.15 6.92 -19.68
C GLY A 201 7.00 8.43 -19.56
N VAL A 202 7.30 8.98 -18.38
CA VAL A 202 7.17 10.42 -18.12
C VAL A 202 8.20 11.23 -18.89
N ALA A 203 9.44 10.74 -19.02
CA ALA A 203 10.47 11.39 -19.82
C ALA A 203 10.05 11.51 -21.30
N GLN A 204 9.36 10.50 -21.84
CA GLN A 204 8.86 10.52 -23.23
C GLN A 204 7.67 11.47 -23.44
N GLY A 205 6.79 11.62 -22.44
CA GLY A 205 5.53 12.36 -22.57
C GLY A 205 5.53 13.78 -22.01
N ARG A 206 6.36 14.08 -21.00
CA ARG A 206 6.40 15.38 -20.28
C ARG A 206 7.76 16.08 -20.30
N GLY A 207 8.75 15.53 -21.00
CA GLY A 207 10.03 16.21 -21.21
C GLY A 207 10.93 16.27 -19.97
N LEU A 208 10.89 15.26 -19.10
CA LEU A 208 11.95 15.08 -18.09
C LEU A 208 13.27 14.80 -18.80
N ASP A 209 14.33 15.50 -18.39
CA ASP A 209 15.69 15.37 -18.90
C ASP A 209 16.69 15.12 -17.77
N VAL A 210 17.92 14.76 -18.14
CA VAL A 210 19.04 14.62 -17.21
C VAL A 210 19.26 15.95 -16.47
N GLY A 211 19.45 15.86 -15.15
CA GLY A 211 19.56 17.00 -14.25
C GLY A 211 18.22 17.56 -13.74
N ASN A 212 17.07 17.03 -14.19
CA ASN A 212 15.80 17.33 -13.54
C ASN A 212 15.69 16.59 -12.22
N THR A 213 15.05 17.25 -11.25
CA THR A 213 14.79 16.71 -9.93
C THR A 213 13.31 16.34 -9.81
N ILE A 214 13.01 15.12 -9.39
CA ILE A 214 11.64 14.64 -9.22
C ILE A 214 11.40 14.23 -7.77
N LEU A 215 10.19 14.48 -7.26
CA LEU A 215 9.70 13.93 -6.01
C LEU A 215 8.79 12.74 -6.33
N ILE A 216 9.15 11.55 -5.87
CA ILE A 216 8.20 10.43 -5.82
C ILE A 216 7.43 10.53 -4.51
N LEU A 217 6.11 10.68 -4.59
CA LEU A 217 5.18 10.66 -3.47
C LEU A 217 4.37 9.36 -3.56
N ASP A 218 4.82 8.31 -2.88
CA ASP A 218 4.15 7.03 -2.85
C ASP A 218 3.04 7.03 -1.81
N CYS A 219 1.81 7.24 -2.27
CA CYS A 219 0.60 7.19 -1.47
C CYS A 219 0.10 5.74 -1.40
N GLY A 220 0.64 4.99 -0.44
CA GLY A 220 0.26 3.63 -0.14
C GLY A 220 -0.93 3.52 0.82
N GLY A 221 -1.34 2.27 1.11
CA GLY A 221 -2.46 2.00 2.00
C GLY A 221 -2.15 2.18 3.50
N GLY A 222 -0.89 2.01 3.90
CA GLY A 222 -0.44 2.23 5.29
C GLY A 222 0.53 3.39 5.45
N THR A 223 1.44 3.57 4.50
CA THR A 223 2.44 4.65 4.53
C THR A 223 2.25 5.58 3.35
N VAL A 224 2.69 6.82 3.55
CA VAL A 224 3.07 7.71 2.46
C VAL A 224 4.59 7.84 2.54
N ASP A 225 5.27 7.48 1.46
CA ASP A 225 6.72 7.54 1.34
C ASP A 225 7.13 8.61 0.33
N THR A 226 8.25 9.29 0.60
CA THR A 226 8.77 10.38 -0.21
C THR A 226 10.23 10.17 -0.47
N VAL A 227 10.66 10.46 -1.70
CA VAL A 227 12.08 10.57 -2.05
C VAL A 227 12.25 11.57 -3.18
N VAL A 228 13.32 12.36 -3.09
CA VAL A 228 13.69 13.29 -4.15
C VAL A 228 14.88 12.74 -4.89
N TYR A 229 14.76 12.61 -6.20
CA TYR A 229 15.79 12.09 -7.09
C TYR A 229 16.21 13.12 -8.13
N GLU A 230 17.50 13.22 -8.39
CA GLU A 230 18.03 13.84 -9.61
C GLU A 230 18.21 12.76 -10.67
N ILE A 231 17.70 13.01 -11.88
CA ILE A 231 17.87 12.09 -13.01
C ILE A 231 19.30 12.21 -13.57
N SER A 232 20.09 11.15 -13.44
CA SER A 232 21.48 11.12 -13.94
C SER A 232 21.61 10.46 -15.32
N SER A 233 20.64 9.61 -15.70
CA SER A 233 20.53 9.03 -17.04
C SER A 233 19.10 8.60 -17.32
N LEU A 234 18.67 8.65 -18.58
CA LEU A 234 17.37 8.15 -19.04
C LEU A 234 17.46 6.80 -19.77
N LYS A 235 18.65 6.39 -20.23
CA LYS A 235 18.87 5.13 -20.96
C LYS A 235 20.25 4.52 -20.66
N PRO A 236 20.35 3.55 -19.73
CA PRO A 236 19.29 3.10 -18.82
C PRO A 236 18.89 4.22 -17.84
N VAL A 237 17.69 4.13 -17.27
CA VAL A 237 17.29 5.07 -16.21
C VAL A 237 18.24 4.91 -15.03
N ALA A 238 18.79 6.02 -14.57
CA ALA A 238 19.57 6.11 -13.36
C ALA A 238 19.22 7.40 -12.64
N VAL A 239 19.17 7.33 -11.31
CA VAL A 239 18.84 8.45 -10.44
C VAL A 239 19.84 8.53 -9.29
N ASN A 240 20.06 9.73 -8.80
CA ASN A 240 20.81 9.98 -7.58
C ASN A 240 19.85 10.51 -6.51
N GLU A 241 19.95 9.99 -5.28
CA GLU A 241 19.22 10.55 -4.14
C GLU A 241 19.65 12.00 -3.92
N TRP A 242 18.70 12.93 -3.99
CA TRP A 242 18.91 14.36 -3.76
C TRP A 242 18.55 14.76 -2.32
N VAL A 243 17.39 14.29 -1.85
CA VAL A 243 16.97 14.38 -0.45
C VAL A 243 16.72 12.98 0.08
N SER A 244 17.18 12.72 1.30
CA SER A 244 16.99 11.42 1.92
C SER A 244 15.52 11.04 2.07
N PRO A 245 15.16 9.79 1.78
CA PRO A 245 13.78 9.35 1.79
C PRO A 245 13.19 9.42 3.20
N GLU A 246 11.93 9.85 3.27
CA GLU A 246 11.13 9.83 4.50
C GLU A 246 9.82 9.07 4.24
N GLY A 247 9.27 8.46 5.29
CA GLY A 247 7.96 7.79 5.26
C GLY A 247 7.15 8.08 6.50
N ARG A 248 5.83 8.20 6.35
CA ARG A 248 4.88 8.49 7.44
C ARG A 248 3.63 7.61 7.37
N PHE A 249 2.99 7.37 8.51
CA PHE A 249 1.69 6.68 8.59
C PHE A 249 0.54 7.60 8.19
N LEU A 250 0.52 7.96 6.91
CA LEU A 250 -0.49 8.82 6.30
C LEU A 250 -1.26 8.10 5.19
N GLY A 251 -1.17 6.77 5.11
CA GLY A 251 -1.87 5.98 4.09
C GLY A 251 -3.37 5.88 4.32
N ALA A 252 -4.06 5.22 3.38
CA ALA A 252 -5.52 5.06 3.35
C ALA A 252 -6.14 4.59 4.69
N ILE A 253 -5.51 3.63 5.37
CA ILE A 253 -5.99 3.09 6.65
C ILE A 253 -6.09 4.19 7.72
N PHE A 254 -5.14 5.13 7.74
CA PHE A 254 -5.11 6.22 8.70
C PHE A 254 -6.13 7.31 8.36
N MET A 255 -6.40 7.52 7.07
CA MET A 255 -7.49 8.42 6.66
C MET A 255 -8.86 7.85 7.09
N LYS A 256 -9.06 6.55 6.88
CA LYS A 256 -10.27 5.84 7.35
C LYS A 256 -10.42 5.91 8.86
N SER A 257 -9.32 5.74 9.59
CA SER A 257 -9.27 5.84 11.05
C SER A 257 -9.66 7.25 11.52
N ALA A 258 -9.12 8.29 10.88
CA ALA A 258 -9.48 9.68 11.14
C ALA A 258 -10.97 9.97 10.83
N PHE A 259 -11.50 9.47 9.72
CA PHE A 259 -12.92 9.56 9.39
C PHE A 259 -13.80 8.86 10.43
N SER A 260 -13.44 7.64 10.83
CA SER A 260 -14.14 6.89 11.88
C SER A 260 -14.14 7.65 13.20
N SER A 261 -13.02 8.28 13.57
CA SER A 261 -12.91 9.11 14.76
C SER A 261 -13.83 10.34 14.68
N PHE A 262 -13.86 11.02 13.54
CA PHE A 262 -14.78 12.13 13.28
C PHE A 262 -16.26 11.72 13.45
N VAL A 263 -16.66 10.59 12.85
CA VAL A 263 -18.04 10.08 12.96
C VAL A 263 -18.38 9.73 14.40
N ARG A 264 -17.49 9.05 15.11
CA ARG A 264 -17.69 8.71 16.53
C ARG A 264 -17.83 9.94 17.40
N GLY A 265 -17.00 10.96 17.18
CA GLY A 265 -17.12 12.24 17.86
C GLY A 265 -18.44 12.96 17.57
N LYS A 266 -18.95 12.89 16.33
CA LYS A 266 -20.29 13.38 15.97
C LYS A 266 -21.40 12.67 16.75
N VAL A 267 -21.36 11.34 16.81
CA VAL A 267 -22.33 10.53 17.55
C VAL A 267 -22.27 10.83 19.05
N GLU A 268 -21.06 10.85 19.63
CA GLU A 268 -20.84 11.14 21.04
C GLU A 268 -21.34 12.54 21.42
N ASN A 269 -21.03 13.56 20.61
CA ASN A 269 -21.51 14.94 20.86
C ASN A 269 -23.03 15.05 20.81
N GLN A 270 -23.71 14.29 19.94
CA GLN A 270 -25.17 14.31 19.86
C GLN A 270 -25.84 13.49 20.96
N MET A 271 -25.22 12.41 21.42
CA MET A 271 -25.78 11.53 22.46
C MET A 271 -25.41 11.94 23.88
N GLY A 272 -24.32 12.67 24.08
CA GLY A 272 -23.82 13.04 25.39
C GLY A 272 -23.60 11.83 26.29
N GLY A 273 -24.18 11.85 27.49
CA GLY A 273 -24.05 10.77 28.47
C GLY A 273 -24.54 9.40 27.99
N ASP A 274 -25.46 9.37 27.01
CA ASP A 274 -26.02 8.14 26.48
C ASP A 274 -25.07 7.40 25.53
N TYR A 275 -23.94 8.01 25.14
CA TYR A 275 -22.96 7.39 24.24
C TYR A 275 -22.42 6.04 24.76
N GLN A 276 -22.34 5.87 26.09
CA GLN A 276 -21.93 4.60 26.71
C GLN A 276 -22.88 3.43 26.39
N SER A 277 -24.13 3.73 26.05
CA SER A 277 -25.12 2.73 25.67
C SER A 277 -25.05 2.34 24.19
N VAL A 278 -24.21 2.99 23.37
CA VAL A 278 -24.12 2.74 21.93
C VAL A 278 -23.50 1.37 21.65
N ASN A 279 -24.15 0.61 20.78
CA ASN A 279 -23.60 -0.60 20.20
C ASN A 279 -22.47 -0.24 19.23
N GLN A 280 -21.23 -0.37 19.72
CA GLN A 280 -20.03 0.00 18.97
C GLN A 280 -19.88 -0.82 17.68
N THR A 281 -20.26 -2.10 17.67
CA THR A 281 -20.20 -2.97 16.48
C THR A 281 -21.20 -2.56 15.42
N ALA A 282 -22.42 -2.19 15.81
CA ALA A 282 -23.41 -1.65 14.88
C ALA A 282 -22.94 -0.31 14.30
N LEU A 283 -22.38 0.57 15.15
CA LEU A 283 -21.81 1.84 14.71
C LEU A 283 -20.62 1.64 13.75
N ASP A 284 -19.74 0.68 14.00
CA ASP A 284 -18.66 0.33 13.09
C ASP A 284 -19.20 -0.04 11.71
N SER A 285 -20.28 -0.83 11.65
CA SER A 285 -20.90 -1.22 10.38
C SER A 285 -21.48 -0.03 9.61
N GLU A 286 -22.10 0.93 10.30
CA GLU A 286 -22.58 2.18 9.70
C GLU A 286 -21.43 3.07 9.20
N ILE A 287 -20.32 3.12 9.95
CA ILE A 287 -19.10 3.84 9.55
C ILE A 287 -18.49 3.21 8.31
N GLU A 288 -18.43 1.88 8.23
CA GLU A 288 -17.91 1.16 7.06
C GLU A 288 -18.72 1.50 5.80
N VAL A 289 -20.06 1.47 5.89
CA VAL A 289 -20.94 1.88 4.78
C VAL A 289 -20.68 3.32 4.36
N ALA A 290 -20.55 4.24 5.32
CA ALA A 290 -20.27 5.63 5.03
C ALA A 290 -18.86 5.84 4.42
N TRP A 291 -17.88 5.05 4.85
CA TRP A 291 -16.51 5.08 4.29
C TRP A 291 -16.48 4.55 2.86
N THR A 292 -17.18 3.46 2.55
CA THR A 292 -17.31 2.97 1.16
C THR A 292 -17.87 4.07 0.25
N ALA A 293 -18.86 4.84 0.71
CA ALA A 293 -19.38 5.97 -0.04
C ALA A 293 -18.35 7.10 -0.24
N VAL A 294 -17.40 7.29 0.68
CA VAL A 294 -16.26 8.21 0.50
C VAL A 294 -15.29 7.68 -0.57
N GLU A 295 -15.01 6.37 -0.58
CA GLU A 295 -14.06 5.76 -1.53
C GLU A 295 -14.59 5.69 -2.96
N GLU A 296 -15.89 5.44 -3.12
CA GLU A 296 -16.56 5.35 -4.42
C GLU A 296 -17.03 6.72 -4.95
N GLY A 297 -17.09 7.73 -4.08
CA GLY A 297 -17.58 9.06 -4.39
C GLY A 297 -16.58 9.97 -5.11
N THR A 298 -17.11 11.03 -5.69
CA THR A 298 -16.35 12.12 -6.31
C THR A 298 -16.03 13.23 -5.29
N ILE A 299 -15.16 14.19 -5.67
CA ILE A 299 -14.90 15.34 -4.80
C ILE A 299 -16.15 16.25 -4.71
N GLU A 300 -16.95 16.31 -5.77
CA GLU A 300 -18.23 17.04 -5.82
C GLU A 300 -19.25 16.44 -4.82
N ASP A 301 -19.25 15.11 -4.66
CA ASP A 301 -20.10 14.42 -3.68
C ASP A 301 -19.80 14.84 -2.24
N LEU A 302 -18.61 15.39 -1.98
CA LEU A 302 -18.16 15.82 -0.66
C LEU A 302 -18.19 17.35 -0.46
N THR A 303 -18.01 18.13 -1.53
CA THR A 303 -17.82 19.59 -1.42
C THR A 303 -19.10 20.42 -1.52
N GLU A 304 -20.16 19.88 -2.11
CA GLU A 304 -21.45 20.56 -2.21
C GLU A 304 -22.16 20.71 -0.85
N GLU A 305 -23.09 21.67 -0.74
CA GLU A 305 -23.98 21.75 0.42
C GLU A 305 -24.95 20.57 0.45
N GLY A 306 -25.12 19.95 1.63
CA GLY A 306 -26.13 18.93 1.82
C GLY A 306 -25.70 17.82 2.78
N VAL A 307 -26.53 16.78 2.82
CA VAL A 307 -26.32 15.59 3.63
C VAL A 307 -25.46 14.60 2.86
N PHE A 308 -24.37 14.17 3.49
CA PHE A 308 -23.53 13.09 2.98
C PHE A 308 -24.17 11.72 3.29
N GLY A 309 -24.62 11.53 4.52
CA GLY A 309 -25.23 10.28 4.96
C GLY A 309 -25.98 10.41 6.28
N ILE A 310 -26.81 9.42 6.60
CA ILE A 310 -27.54 9.33 7.86
C ILE A 310 -27.23 7.98 8.48
N LEU A 311 -26.61 8.00 9.66
CA LEU A 311 -26.24 6.81 10.41
C LEU A 311 -27.38 6.39 11.33
N SER A 312 -27.70 5.11 11.37
CA SER A 312 -28.66 4.54 12.32
C SER A 312 -27.96 4.03 13.57
N VAL A 313 -27.98 4.82 14.65
CA VAL A 313 -27.31 4.46 15.90
C VAL A 313 -28.20 3.53 16.71
N GLN A 314 -27.63 2.40 17.15
CA GLN A 314 -28.29 1.41 18.00
C GLN A 314 -27.68 1.40 19.40
N ARG A 315 -28.48 1.03 20.39
CA ARG A 315 -28.01 0.73 21.75
C ARG A 315 -27.51 -0.72 21.86
N THR A 316 -26.78 -1.02 22.93
CA THR A 316 -26.23 -2.36 23.20
C THR A 316 -27.29 -3.46 23.30
N ASP A 317 -28.54 -3.12 23.64
CA ASP A 317 -29.67 -4.04 23.67
C ASP A 317 -30.31 -4.27 22.28
N GLY A 318 -29.75 -3.66 21.23
CA GLY A 318 -30.25 -3.74 19.85
C GLY A 318 -31.38 -2.77 19.53
N THR A 319 -31.81 -1.94 20.50
CA THR A 319 -32.86 -0.94 20.24
C THR A 319 -32.31 0.26 19.47
N TYR A 320 -33.15 0.87 18.63
CA TYR A 320 -32.81 2.12 17.96
C TYR A 320 -32.58 3.24 18.99
N ALA A 321 -31.43 3.92 18.86
CA ALA A 321 -31.09 5.08 19.67
C ALA A 321 -31.59 6.37 19.01
N GLN A 322 -30.95 6.73 17.89
CA GLN A 322 -31.28 7.91 17.09
C GLN A 322 -30.57 7.84 15.74
N SER A 323 -30.90 8.78 14.85
CA SER A 323 -30.20 8.97 13.59
C SER A 323 -29.22 10.13 13.68
N VAL A 324 -28.01 9.93 13.17
CA VAL A 324 -26.95 10.96 13.15
C VAL A 324 -26.66 11.36 11.71
N THR A 325 -26.92 12.62 11.38
CA THR A 325 -26.68 13.15 10.03
C THR A 325 -25.23 13.60 9.87
N LEU A 326 -24.55 13.07 8.87
CA LEU A 326 -23.26 13.53 8.38
C LEU A 326 -23.50 14.58 7.29
N GLN A 327 -23.01 15.80 7.50
CA GLN A 327 -23.07 16.87 6.50
C GLN A 327 -21.87 16.75 5.56
N LYS A 328 -22.07 16.99 4.26
CA LYS A 328 -21.02 16.98 3.24
C LYS A 328 -19.84 17.87 3.65
N HIS A 329 -20.12 19.13 4.01
CA HIS A 329 -19.10 20.08 4.47
C HIS A 329 -18.23 19.57 5.64
N ASP A 330 -18.85 19.00 6.68
CA ASP A 330 -18.12 18.52 7.86
C ASP A 330 -17.30 17.28 7.54
N THR A 331 -17.85 16.35 6.75
CA THR A 331 -17.15 15.15 6.27
C THR A 331 -15.94 15.55 5.42
N HIS A 332 -16.14 16.43 4.44
CA HIS A 332 -15.06 16.94 3.60
C HIS A 332 -13.97 17.61 4.42
N LYS A 333 -14.33 18.48 5.37
CA LYS A 333 -13.36 19.16 6.24
C LYS A 333 -12.52 18.17 7.07
N ALA A 334 -13.12 17.09 7.57
CA ALA A 334 -12.39 16.06 8.30
C ALA A 334 -11.36 15.34 7.41
N LEU A 335 -11.77 14.95 6.20
CA LEU A 335 -10.90 14.31 5.20
C LEU A 335 -9.80 15.26 4.70
N GLN A 336 -10.15 16.52 4.43
CA GLN A 336 -9.24 17.58 4.02
C GLN A 336 -8.16 17.84 5.09
N THR A 337 -8.54 17.84 6.36
CA THR A 337 -7.60 17.99 7.48
C THR A 337 -6.56 16.86 7.48
N PHE A 338 -6.98 15.63 7.17
CA PHE A 338 -6.05 14.51 7.03
C PHE A 338 -5.17 14.65 5.78
N ALA A 339 -5.77 14.93 4.62
CA ALA A 339 -5.05 15.10 3.35
C ALA A 339 -4.02 16.24 3.41
N GLY A 340 -4.32 17.32 4.15
CA GLY A 340 -3.37 18.41 4.40
C GLY A 340 -2.06 17.93 5.02
N ARG A 341 -2.07 16.88 5.85
CA ARG A 341 -0.85 16.30 6.42
C ARG A 341 0.04 15.65 5.36
N ILE A 342 -0.55 15.10 4.29
CA ILE A 342 0.17 14.55 3.14
C ILE A 342 0.78 15.68 2.32
N VAL A 343 0.02 16.76 2.11
CA VAL A 343 0.50 17.97 1.43
C VAL A 343 1.68 18.58 2.18
N ASP A 344 1.57 18.79 3.49
CA ASP A 344 2.63 19.32 4.33
C ASP A 344 3.88 18.44 4.28
N PHE A 345 3.69 17.11 4.19
CA PHE A 345 4.78 16.16 4.09
C PHE A 345 5.51 16.23 2.75
N ALA A 346 4.78 16.33 1.65
CA ALA A 346 5.36 16.55 0.32
C ALA A 346 6.06 17.91 0.22
N GLU A 347 5.44 18.97 0.76
CA GLU A 347 6.01 20.32 0.77
C GLU A 347 7.33 20.38 1.54
N LYS A 348 7.44 19.69 2.68
CA LYS A 348 8.69 19.58 3.42
C LYS A 348 9.83 19.02 2.54
N GLN A 349 9.54 18.05 1.68
CA GLN A 349 10.54 17.44 0.78
C GLN A 349 10.92 18.37 -0.37
N VAL A 350 9.95 19.11 -0.92
CA VAL A 350 10.21 20.15 -1.94
C VAL A 350 11.12 21.24 -1.37
N LEU A 351 10.83 21.73 -0.16
CA LEU A 351 11.65 22.73 0.53
C LEU A 351 13.05 22.19 0.87
N ALA A 352 13.16 20.92 1.27
CA ALA A 352 14.44 20.28 1.54
C ALA A 352 15.32 20.11 0.28
N ALA A 353 14.71 20.17 -0.90
CA ALA A 353 15.37 20.18 -2.20
C ALA A 353 15.63 21.61 -2.72
N ASP A 354 15.61 22.63 -1.85
CA ASP A 354 15.78 24.05 -2.20
C ASP A 354 14.81 24.54 -3.28
N ASP A 355 13.57 24.02 -3.28
CA ASP A 355 12.52 24.31 -4.28
C ASP A 355 12.93 23.96 -5.73
N GLN A 356 13.86 23.02 -5.92
CA GLN A 356 14.34 22.59 -7.25
C GLN A 356 13.55 21.42 -7.85
N VAL A 357 12.49 20.95 -7.17
CA VAL A 357 11.67 19.84 -7.67
C VAL A 357 10.94 20.28 -8.94
N THR A 358 11.29 19.64 -10.06
CA THR A 358 10.70 19.89 -11.38
C THR A 358 9.32 19.24 -11.53
N LEU A 359 9.13 18.06 -10.92
CA LEU A 359 7.89 17.31 -11.00
C LEU A 359 7.69 16.44 -9.75
N ILE A 360 6.48 16.49 -9.20
CA ILE A 360 5.98 15.58 -8.17
C ILE A 360 5.17 14.49 -8.87
N ILE A 361 5.61 13.25 -8.70
CA ILE A 361 4.97 12.05 -9.24
C ILE A 361 4.30 11.33 -8.08
N VAL A 362 2.98 11.31 -8.08
CA VAL A 362 2.17 10.60 -7.09
C VAL A 362 1.93 9.19 -7.59
N VAL A 363 2.36 8.20 -6.81
CA VAL A 363 2.17 6.77 -7.07
C VAL A 363 1.39 6.12 -5.92
N GLY A 364 1.12 4.83 -6.02
CA GLY A 364 0.39 4.07 -5.00
C GLY A 364 -1.13 4.22 -5.11
N GLY A 365 -1.85 3.18 -4.70
CA GLY A 365 -3.30 3.10 -4.88
C GLY A 365 -4.08 4.20 -4.14
N PHE A 366 -3.56 4.69 -3.02
CA PHE A 366 -4.22 5.76 -2.24
C PHE A 366 -4.08 7.13 -2.91
N GLY A 367 -3.12 7.30 -3.83
CA GLY A 367 -3.02 8.49 -4.67
C GLY A 367 -4.24 8.71 -5.58
N ARG A 368 -5.15 7.73 -5.72
CA ARG A 368 -6.45 7.87 -6.41
C ARG A 368 -7.52 8.57 -5.59
N ASN A 369 -7.35 8.67 -4.26
CA ASN A 369 -8.38 9.25 -3.40
C ASN A 369 -8.68 10.71 -3.82
N ALA A 370 -9.95 11.00 -4.07
CA ALA A 370 -10.37 12.28 -4.65
C ALA A 370 -9.95 13.49 -3.78
N VAL A 371 -10.04 13.37 -2.45
CA VAL A 371 -9.64 14.44 -1.51
C VAL A 371 -8.13 14.63 -1.49
N VAL A 372 -7.36 13.55 -1.52
CA VAL A 372 -5.89 13.62 -1.61
C VAL A 372 -5.46 14.28 -2.91
N GLN A 373 -6.07 13.90 -4.03
CA GLN A 373 -5.77 14.52 -5.32
C GLN A 373 -6.11 16.01 -5.36
N ASP A 374 -7.29 16.38 -4.84
CA ASP A 374 -7.73 17.78 -4.82
C ASP A 374 -6.78 18.65 -3.99
N GLU A 375 -6.41 18.21 -2.79
CA GLU A 375 -5.51 18.95 -1.91
C GLU A 375 -4.08 19.07 -2.49
N LEU A 376 -3.55 18.00 -3.09
CA LEU A 376 -2.27 18.06 -3.79
C LEU A 376 -2.33 19.04 -4.97
N LYS A 377 -3.36 18.94 -5.82
CA LYS A 377 -3.56 19.84 -6.98
C LYS A 377 -3.68 21.29 -6.54
N ARG A 378 -4.41 21.55 -5.45
CA ARG A 378 -4.57 22.89 -4.87
C ARG A 378 -3.24 23.48 -4.40
N ARG A 379 -2.32 22.66 -3.88
CA ARG A 379 -1.01 23.12 -3.38
C ARG A 379 0.05 23.27 -4.46
N PHE A 380 0.18 22.29 -5.37
CA PHE A 380 1.33 22.20 -6.29
C PHE A 380 0.96 22.46 -7.77
N GLY A 381 -0.33 22.56 -8.10
CA GLY A 381 -0.79 22.94 -9.43
C GLY A 381 -0.27 22.03 -10.54
N HIS A 382 0.49 22.60 -11.48
CA HIS A 382 0.97 21.91 -12.68
C HIS A 382 2.22 21.05 -12.46
N GLU A 383 2.87 21.16 -11.31
CA GLU A 383 4.05 20.37 -10.95
C GLU A 383 3.69 18.94 -10.52
N LEU A 384 2.45 18.49 -10.77
CA LEU A 384 1.96 17.18 -10.38
C LEU A 384 1.67 16.26 -11.57
N LEU A 385 2.00 14.99 -11.38
CA LEU A 385 1.56 13.89 -12.19
C LEU A 385 1.05 12.76 -11.28
N PHE A 386 -0.20 12.35 -11.48
CA PHE A 386 -0.73 11.14 -10.85
C PHE A 386 -0.45 9.96 -11.75
N PHE A 387 0.38 9.03 -11.28
CA PHE A 387 0.66 7.75 -11.91
C PHE A 387 0.06 6.65 -11.02
N THR A 388 -1.27 6.66 -10.97
CA THR A 388 -2.07 5.84 -10.05
C THR A 388 -3.04 4.91 -10.79
N GLU A 389 -2.99 4.91 -12.12
CA GLU A 389 -3.61 3.88 -12.94
C GLU A 389 -2.78 2.59 -12.83
N ASP A 390 -3.45 1.44 -12.94
CA ASP A 390 -2.77 0.15 -12.93
C ASP A 390 -1.71 0.17 -14.04
N ALA A 391 -0.45 0.15 -13.63
CA ALA A 391 0.65 -0.13 -14.54
C ALA A 391 0.52 -1.61 -14.94
N GLY A 392 -0.40 -1.86 -15.88
CA GLY A 392 -0.65 -3.16 -16.49
C GLY A 392 0.54 -3.65 -17.31
#